data_AF-A0A923D5M5-F1
#
_entry.id   AF-A0A923D5M5-F1
#
_cell.length_a   1.000
_cell.length_b   1.000
_cell.length_c   1.000
_cell.angle_alpha   90.00
_cell.angle_beta   90.00
_cell.angle_gamma   90.00
#
_symmetry.space_group_name_H-M   'P 1'
#
loop_
_entity.id
_entity.type
_entity.pdbx_description
1 polymer ?
#
loop_
_entity_poly.entity_id
_entity_poly.type
_entity_poly.pdbx_seq_one_letter_code
_entity_poly.pdbx_strand_id
1 'polypeptide(L)'
;MTGSQNGYLFETSWEVCNKVGGIYTVITSKVREALAAYGDRYFLLGPDLKTNLEFEETDESCWAAIREGTAIQEIPCRFGRWKIPGEPKVILVGFAKKYNKDQLLFRIWEDY
;
A
#
# COMPACT_ATOMS: atom_id res chain seq x y z
N MET A 1 6.10 16.65 -26.95
CA MET A 1 6.42 15.22 -26.70
C MET A 1 6.85 15.10 -25.25
N THR A 2 5.90 14.97 -24.32
CA THR A 2 6.19 14.76 -22.89
C THR A 2 6.44 13.26 -22.70
N GLY A 3 7.66 12.89 -22.32
CA GLY A 3 8.05 11.49 -22.16
C GLY A 3 7.08 10.77 -21.23
N SER A 4 6.46 9.71 -21.72
CA SER A 4 5.67 8.79 -20.91
C SER A 4 6.54 8.29 -19.77
N GLN A 5 6.28 8.76 -18.54
CA GLN A 5 6.85 8.20 -17.32
C GLN A 5 6.28 6.79 -17.17
N ASN A 6 7.03 5.82 -17.70
CA ASN A 6 6.66 4.41 -17.81
C ASN A 6 6.83 3.63 -16.49
N GLY A 7 6.91 4.35 -15.36
CA GLY A 7 7.12 3.77 -14.04
C GLY A 7 5.82 3.45 -13.32
N TYR A 8 5.95 2.55 -12.35
CA TYR A 8 4.97 2.32 -11.29
C TYR A 8 5.29 3.23 -10.10
N LEU A 9 4.25 3.78 -9.47
CA LEU A 9 4.38 4.54 -8.23
C LEU A 9 3.78 3.72 -7.09
N PHE A 10 4.62 3.38 -6.12
CA PHE A 10 4.23 2.78 -4.86
C PHE A 10 4.43 3.80 -3.75
N GLU A 11 3.34 4.21 -3.09
CA GLU A 11 3.37 5.15 -1.98
C GLU A 11 2.96 4.44 -0.70
N THR A 12 3.80 4.52 0.32
CA THR A 12 3.62 3.77 1.57
C THR A 12 3.38 4.72 2.73
N SER A 13 2.36 4.45 3.54
CA SER A 13 2.13 5.18 4.78
C SER A 13 1.31 4.36 5.77
N TRP A 14 1.53 4.61 7.05
CA TRP A 14 0.70 4.07 8.13
C TRP A 14 -0.77 4.53 8.05
N GLU A 15 -1.01 5.67 7.40
CA GLU A 15 -2.34 6.29 7.32
C GLU A 15 -3.13 5.92 6.05
N VAL A 16 -2.61 5.01 5.21
CA VAL A 16 -3.38 4.43 4.09
C VAL A 16 -4.51 3.57 4.65
N CYS A 17 -5.75 3.89 4.30
CA CYS A 17 -6.97 3.26 4.84
C CYS A 17 -7.05 3.25 6.38
N ASN A 18 -6.36 4.17 7.05
CA ASN A 18 -6.27 4.23 8.50
C ASN A 18 -6.09 5.68 8.96
N LYS A 19 -7.20 6.35 9.29
CA LYS A 19 -7.15 7.75 9.70
C LYS A 19 -6.59 7.90 11.11
N VAL A 20 -5.35 8.38 11.23
CA VAL A 20 -4.69 8.65 12.52
C VAL A 20 -4.44 10.14 12.72
N GLY A 21 -4.01 10.85 11.69
CA GLY A 21 -3.58 12.23 11.77
C GLY A 21 -3.64 12.96 10.43
N GLY A 22 -2.70 13.90 10.24
CA GLY A 22 -2.70 14.77 9.07
C GLY A 22 -2.24 14.09 7.78
N ILE A 23 -1.50 12.98 7.85
CA ILE A 23 -0.97 12.32 6.65
C ILE A 23 -2.10 11.69 5.85
N TYR A 24 -3.16 11.21 6.49
CA TYR A 24 -4.39 10.80 5.82
C TYR A 24 -4.89 11.91 4.86
N THR A 25 -4.96 13.16 5.32
CA THR A 25 -5.41 14.29 4.52
C THR A 25 -4.42 14.64 3.40
N VAL A 26 -3.12 14.57 3.68
CA VAL A 26 -2.07 14.77 2.66
C VAL A 26 -2.21 13.76 1.53
N ILE A 27 -2.37 12.47 1.85
CA ILE A 27 -2.49 11.42 0.84
C ILE A 27 -3.79 11.61 0.05
N THR A 28 -4.94 11.69 0.74
CA THR A 28 -6.25 11.78 0.09
C THR A 28 -6.39 13.01 -0.82
N SER A 29 -5.83 14.17 -0.43
CA SER A 29 -5.81 15.36 -1.30
C SER A 29 -4.93 15.21 -2.53
N LYS A 30 -3.86 14.39 -2.47
CA LYS A 30 -2.93 14.14 -3.57
C LYS A 30 -3.39 13.01 -4.51
N VAL A 31 -4.28 12.12 -4.08
CA VAL A 31 -4.72 10.94 -4.85
C VAL A 31 -5.18 11.32 -6.26
N ARG A 32 -5.94 12.41 -6.41
CA ARG A 32 -6.43 12.85 -7.72
C ARG A 32 -5.28 13.12 -8.71
N GLU A 33 -4.27 13.85 -8.28
CA GLU A 33 -3.13 14.20 -9.14
C GLU A 33 -2.21 12.99 -9.39
N ALA A 34 -2.03 12.12 -8.39
CA ALA A 34 -1.31 10.87 -8.56
C ALA A 34 -2.01 9.95 -9.58
N LEU A 35 -3.33 9.84 -9.53
CA LEU A 35 -4.11 9.09 -10.52
C LEU A 35 -4.04 9.73 -11.92
N ALA A 36 -4.05 11.07 -12.01
CA ALA A 36 -3.88 11.75 -13.30
C ALA A 36 -2.50 11.48 -13.92
N ALA A 37 -1.44 11.42 -13.11
CA ALA A 37 -0.08 11.20 -13.59
C ALA A 37 0.25 9.72 -13.88
N TYR A 38 -0.23 8.79 -13.05
CA TYR A 38 0.18 7.38 -13.09
C TYR A 38 -0.97 6.41 -13.46
N GLY A 39 -2.22 6.84 -13.37
CA GLY A 39 -3.40 6.03 -13.66
C GLY A 39 -3.38 4.71 -12.90
N ASP A 40 -3.51 3.61 -13.64
CA ASP A 40 -3.51 2.26 -13.07
C ASP A 40 -2.19 1.80 -12.47
N ARG A 41 -1.10 2.55 -12.67
CA ARG A 41 0.24 2.25 -12.15
C ARG A 41 0.52 2.86 -10.77
N TYR A 42 -0.48 3.51 -10.16
CA TYR A 42 -0.40 4.05 -8.80
C TYR A 42 -0.96 3.06 -7.79
N PHE A 43 -0.15 2.72 -6.79
CA PHE A 43 -0.47 1.79 -5.72
C PHE A 43 -0.14 2.42 -4.36
N LEU A 44 -1.08 2.30 -3.44
CA LEU A 44 -0.90 2.70 -2.05
C LEU A 44 -0.64 1.46 -1.19
N LEU A 45 0.31 1.55 -0.27
CA LEU A 45 0.62 0.50 0.69
C LEU A 45 0.33 0.99 2.11
N GLY A 46 -0.42 0.17 2.84
CA GLY A 46 -0.81 0.44 4.22
C GLY A 46 -0.71 -0.80 5.11
N PRO A 47 -0.84 -0.62 6.43
CA PRO A 47 -0.91 -1.74 7.36
C PRO A 47 -2.29 -2.43 7.28
N ASP A 48 -2.30 -3.77 7.24
CA ASP A 48 -3.52 -4.54 7.46
C ASP A 48 -3.83 -4.60 8.95
N LEU A 49 -4.71 -3.71 9.39
CA LEU A 49 -5.14 -3.58 10.78
C LEU A 49 -6.41 -4.38 11.08
N LYS A 50 -6.98 -5.07 10.08
CA LYS A 50 -8.30 -5.75 10.11
C LYS A 50 -9.50 -4.81 10.33
N THR A 51 -9.28 -3.57 10.76
CA THR A 51 -10.30 -2.54 11.02
C THR A 51 -10.27 -1.38 10.02
N ASN A 52 -9.62 -1.56 8.86
CA ASN A 52 -9.57 -0.57 7.78
C ASN A 52 -10.96 -0.38 7.15
N LEU A 53 -11.80 0.50 7.73
CA LEU A 53 -13.22 0.68 7.37
C LEU A 53 -13.44 1.16 5.93
N GLU A 54 -12.48 1.91 5.39
CA GLU A 54 -12.57 2.50 4.04
C GLU A 54 -11.88 1.62 2.99
N PHE A 55 -11.63 0.36 3.29
CA PHE A 55 -11.00 -0.57 2.36
C PHE A 55 -12.01 -1.62 1.88
N GLU A 56 -12.09 -1.79 0.56
CA GLU A 56 -12.89 -2.83 -0.08
C GLU A 56 -11.97 -3.76 -0.88
N GLU A 57 -12.08 -5.07 -0.66
CA GLU A 57 -11.33 -6.05 -1.43
C GLU A 57 -11.85 -6.15 -2.86
N THR A 58 -10.93 -6.22 -3.82
CA THR A 58 -11.26 -6.35 -5.25
C THR A 58 -10.46 -7.49 -5.89
N ASP A 59 -11.03 -8.09 -6.93
CA ASP A 59 -10.44 -9.20 -7.70
C ASP A 59 -10.00 -8.75 -9.10
N GLU A 60 -9.40 -7.56 -9.19
CA GLU A 60 -8.82 -7.06 -10.43
C GLU A 60 -7.65 -7.93 -10.90
N SER A 61 -7.52 -8.11 -12.21
CA SER A 61 -6.50 -8.98 -12.82
C SER A 61 -5.06 -8.60 -12.45
N CYS A 62 -4.79 -7.31 -12.21
CA CYS A 62 -3.48 -6.83 -11.78
C CYS A 62 -3.02 -7.42 -10.43
N TRP A 63 -3.95 -7.90 -9.60
CA TRP A 63 -3.63 -8.49 -8.31
C TRP A 63 -3.05 -9.89 -8.41
N ALA A 64 -3.33 -10.63 -9.49
CA ALA A 64 -2.93 -12.03 -9.61
C ALA A 64 -1.41 -12.22 -9.42
N ALA A 65 -0.62 -11.45 -10.17
CA ALA A 65 0.84 -11.52 -10.10
C ALA A 65 1.39 -11.08 -8.73
N ILE A 66 0.79 -10.05 -8.11
CA ILE A 66 1.26 -9.54 -6.82
C ILE A 66 0.88 -10.52 -5.70
N ARG A 67 -0.32 -11.10 -5.74
CA ARG A 67 -0.79 -12.14 -4.80
C ARG A 67 0.17 -13.33 -4.81
N GLU A 68 0.53 -13.83 -5.99
CA GLU A 68 1.49 -14.92 -6.13
C GLU A 68 2.86 -14.56 -5.53
N GLY A 69 3.42 -13.40 -5.89
CA GLY A 69 4.70 -12.93 -5.35
C GLY A 69 4.71 -12.77 -3.83
N THR A 70 3.64 -12.22 -3.25
CA THR A 70 3.52 -12.07 -1.79
C THR A 70 3.33 -13.40 -1.08
N ALA A 71 2.62 -14.36 -1.70
CA ALA A 71 2.41 -15.69 -1.14
C ALA A 71 3.72 -16.49 -1.06
N ILE A 72 4.55 -16.44 -2.11
CA ILE A 72 5.89 -17.05 -2.13
C ILE A 72 6.78 -16.51 -1.00
N GLN A 73 6.64 -15.22 -0.70
CA GLN A 73 7.40 -14.54 0.35
C GLN A 73 6.76 -14.67 1.74
N GLU A 74 5.65 -15.41 1.87
CA GLU A 74 4.87 -15.55 3.10
C GLU A 74 4.47 -14.19 3.71
N ILE A 75 4.15 -13.21 2.85
CA ILE A 75 3.67 -11.89 3.26
C ILE A 75 2.15 -11.88 3.15
N PRO A 76 1.40 -11.92 4.26
CA PRO A 76 -0.05 -11.84 4.21
C PRO A 76 -0.45 -10.45 3.73
N CYS A 77 -1.17 -10.38 2.61
CA CYS A 77 -1.64 -9.14 2.02
C CYS A 77 -3.13 -9.21 1.67
N ARG A 78 -3.81 -8.07 1.76
CA ARG A 78 -5.16 -7.85 1.21
C ARG A 78 -5.06 -6.84 0.09
N PHE A 79 -5.79 -7.08 -1.00
CA PHE A 79 -5.69 -6.29 -2.23
C PHE A 79 -7.07 -5.74 -2.57
N GLY A 80 -7.13 -4.47 -2.92
CA GLY A 80 -8.41 -3.80 -3.06
C GLY A 80 -8.30 -2.32 -3.39
N ARG A 81 -9.36 -1.58 -3.06
CA ARG A 81 -9.46 -0.14 -3.29
C ARG A 81 -9.81 0.61 -2.02
N TRP A 82 -9.29 1.83 -1.92
CA TRP A 82 -9.67 2.77 -0.86
C TRP A 82 -10.95 3.51 -1.26
N LYS A 83 -12.00 3.45 -0.44
CA LYS A 83 -13.29 4.13 -0.60
C LYS A 83 -13.22 5.63 -0.33
N ILE A 84 -12.42 6.31 -1.14
CA ILE A 84 -12.29 7.78 -1.24
C ILE A 84 -12.46 8.19 -2.71
N PRO A 85 -12.64 9.48 -3.02
CA PRO A 85 -12.69 9.94 -4.41
C PRO A 85 -11.48 9.46 -5.23
N GLY A 86 -11.76 8.82 -6.37
CA GLY A 86 -10.75 8.23 -7.26
C GLY A 86 -10.47 6.74 -7.01
N GLU A 87 -10.97 6.18 -5.90
CA GLU A 87 -10.87 4.76 -5.53
C GLU A 87 -9.51 4.11 -5.87
N PRO A 88 -8.39 4.65 -5.34
CA PRO A 88 -7.06 4.18 -5.72
C PRO A 88 -6.82 2.75 -5.26
N LYS A 89 -5.94 2.06 -5.99
CA LYS A 89 -5.47 0.71 -5.68
C LYS A 89 -4.67 0.69 -4.37
N VAL A 90 -5.01 -0.23 -3.48
CA VAL A 90 -4.36 -0.39 -2.17
C VAL A 90 -3.94 -1.83 -1.95
N ILE A 91 -2.75 -1.99 -1.36
CA ILE A 91 -2.23 -3.23 -0.81
C ILE A 91 -2.07 -3.04 0.69
N LEU A 92 -2.86 -3.77 1.49
CA LEU A 92 -2.72 -3.79 2.94
C LEU A 92 -1.83 -4.96 3.35
N VAL A 93 -0.75 -4.68 4.06
CA VAL A 93 0.29 -5.64 4.42
C VAL A 93 0.17 -6.03 5.89
N GLY A 94 0.04 -7.32 6.16
CA GLY A 94 0.02 -7.88 7.50
C GLY A 94 1.44 -8.03 8.07
N PHE A 95 1.66 -7.51 9.28
CA PHE A 95 2.97 -7.45 9.93
C PHE A 95 3.08 -8.28 11.21
N ALA A 96 1.97 -8.81 11.73
CA ALA A 96 1.85 -9.27 13.11
C ALA A 96 2.75 -10.46 13.51
N LYS A 97 3.32 -11.22 12.56
CA LYS A 97 4.04 -12.48 12.88
C LYS A 97 5.26 -12.79 12.01
N LYS A 98 5.67 -11.91 11.09
CA LYS A 98 6.72 -12.26 10.11
C LYS A 98 8.14 -12.23 10.69
N TYR A 99 8.42 -11.32 11.62
CA TYR A 99 9.78 -11.11 12.11
C TYR A 99 9.84 -11.22 13.64
N ASN A 100 10.93 -11.80 14.14
CA ASN A 100 11.31 -11.63 15.54
C ASN A 100 11.72 -10.17 15.72
N LYS A 101 10.86 -9.41 16.40
CA LYS A 101 11.02 -7.96 16.57
C LYS A 101 12.36 -7.62 17.23
N ASP A 102 12.74 -8.33 18.28
CA ASP A 102 13.94 -8.02 19.04
C ASP A 102 15.19 -8.30 18.20
N GLN A 103 15.21 -9.42 17.47
CA GLN A 103 16.30 -9.73 16.55
C GLN A 103 16.39 -8.72 15.41
N LEU A 104 15.26 -8.30 14.85
CA LEU A 104 15.23 -7.30 13.77
C LEU A 104 15.75 -5.94 14.26
N LEU A 105 15.26 -5.47 15.41
CA LEU A 105 15.70 -4.21 16.01
C LEU A 105 17.19 -4.26 16.37
N PHE A 106 17.68 -5.39 16.88
CA PHE A 106 19.09 -5.60 17.17
C PHE A 106 19.95 -5.50 15.90
N ARG A 107 19.56 -6.17 14.80
CA ARG A 107 20.29 -6.08 13.52
C ARG A 107 20.34 -4.65 12.98
N ILE A 108 19.21 -3.94 13.01
CA ILE A 108 19.15 -2.53 12.55
C ILE A 108 20.05 -1.64 13.42
N TRP A 109 20.19 -1.94 14.72
CA TRP A 109 21.10 -1.21 15.60
C TRP A 109 22.58 -1.54 15.33
N GLU A 110 22.93 -2.80 15.04
CA GLU A 110 24.29 -3.20 14.67
C GLU A 110 24.76 -2.57 13.34
N ASP A 111 23.84 -2.39 12.40
CA ASP A 111 24.13 -1.80 11.08
C ASP A 111 24.33 -0.26 11.14
N TYR A 112 24.16 0.38 12.32
CA TYR A 112 24.27 1.83 12.53
C TYR A 112 25.55 2.23 13.27
#